data_AF-A0A956WI98-F1
#
_entry.id   AF-A0A956WI98-F1
#
_cell.length_a   1.000
_cell.length_b   1.000
_cell.length_c   1.000
_cell.angle_alpha   90.00
_cell.angle_beta   90.00
_cell.angle_gamma   90.00
#
_symmetry.space_group_name_H-M   'P 1'
#
loop_
_entity.id
_entity.type
_entity.pdbx_description
1 polymer ?
#
loop_
_entity_poly.entity_id
_entity_poly.type
_entity_poly.pdbx_seq_one_letter_code
_entity_poly.pdbx_strand_id
1 'polypeptide(L)'
;YLDRPRMWDERAHGYTLLDGLHKTRVHGDFHLGQVLVTKDGRLLVVDFEGEPQRPAFEREAKYSPLKDVAGMLRSMSYATGVVASSHDVQADAVSRAWLEDWERDARQRFLAAYRTAIAASPIPIAPEEESAFLEVLRTLETDKAFYEVRYELSSRPDWAWLPLDSIG
;
A
#
# COMPACT_ATOMS: atom_id res chain seq x y z
N TYR A 1 -16.40 27.65 14.40
CA TYR A 1 -15.07 27.04 14.34
C TYR A 1 -15.18 25.70 15.06
N LEU A 2 -15.53 24.64 14.32
CA LEU A 2 -15.58 23.30 14.87
C LEU A 2 -14.17 22.73 14.78
N ASP A 3 -13.69 22.24 15.92
CA ASP A 3 -12.39 21.59 16.09
C ASP A 3 -12.27 20.45 15.08
N ARG A 4 -11.28 20.51 14.19
CA ARG A 4 -11.04 19.41 13.23
C ARG A 4 -10.44 18.23 14.01
N PRO A 5 -10.96 17.01 13.85
CA PRO A 5 -10.35 15.84 14.48
C PRO A 5 -8.87 15.70 14.08
N ARG A 6 -7.96 15.43 15.04
CA ARG A 6 -6.50 15.24 14.80
C ARG A 6 -6.18 14.32 13.60
N MET A 7 -7.03 13.32 13.36
CA MET A 7 -6.96 12.40 12.21
C MET A 7 -6.91 13.12 10.85
N TRP A 8 -7.51 14.30 10.70
CA TRP A 8 -7.47 15.09 9.46
C TRP A 8 -6.17 15.89 9.29
N ASP A 9 -5.57 16.33 10.40
CA ASP A 9 -4.32 17.09 10.39
C ASP A 9 -3.11 16.18 10.14
N GLU A 10 -3.11 14.97 10.71
CA GLU A 10 -2.06 13.95 10.47
C GLU A 10 -2.09 13.44 9.02
N ARG A 11 -3.28 13.22 8.44
CA ARG A 11 -3.43 12.90 7.00
C ARG A 11 -2.85 14.00 6.11
N ALA A 12 -3.14 15.26 6.44
CA ALA A 12 -2.61 16.38 5.66
C ALA A 12 -1.08 16.44 5.77
N HIS A 13 -0.51 16.13 6.95
CA HIS A 13 0.93 16.20 7.16
C HIS A 13 1.72 15.24 6.25
N GLY A 14 1.30 13.98 6.17
CA GLY A 14 1.97 13.03 5.27
C GLY A 14 1.95 13.45 3.80
N TYR A 15 0.88 14.10 3.32
CA TYR A 15 0.88 14.64 1.96
C TYR A 15 1.79 15.88 1.81
N THR A 16 1.95 16.71 2.84
CA THR A 16 2.89 17.86 2.78
C THR A 16 4.35 17.41 2.68
N LEU A 17 4.68 16.21 3.20
CA LEU A 17 6.02 15.63 3.04
C LEU A 17 6.33 15.20 1.59
N LEU A 18 5.34 15.23 0.69
CA LEU A 18 5.53 15.03 -0.74
C LEU A 18 5.79 16.33 -1.50
N ASP A 19 5.71 17.50 -0.85
CA ASP A 19 5.92 18.79 -1.50
C ASP A 19 7.35 18.91 -2.05
N GLY A 20 7.46 19.37 -3.30
CA GLY A 20 8.74 19.45 -4.00
C GLY A 20 9.26 18.13 -4.59
N LEU A 21 8.58 17.00 -4.33
CA LEU A 21 8.90 15.72 -4.97
C LEU A 21 8.20 15.55 -6.32
N HIS A 22 8.82 14.77 -7.20
CA HIS A 22 8.31 14.55 -8.55
C HIS A 22 7.21 13.50 -8.58
N LYS A 23 6.19 13.78 -9.38
CA LYS A 23 5.12 12.83 -9.71
C LYS A 23 5.40 12.13 -11.03
N THR A 24 5.06 10.85 -11.13
CA THR A 24 5.17 10.05 -12.35
C THR A 24 3.80 9.52 -12.76
N ARG A 25 3.70 8.94 -13.96
CA ARG A 25 2.64 7.97 -14.21
C ARG A 25 2.92 6.76 -13.32
N VAL A 26 1.88 6.26 -12.68
CA VAL A 26 1.91 5.13 -11.76
C VAL A 26 1.05 4.02 -12.34
N HIS A 27 1.23 2.80 -11.86
CA HIS A 27 0.32 1.70 -12.14
C HIS A 27 -1.09 2.02 -11.61
N GLY A 28 -1.17 2.64 -10.43
CA GLY A 28 -2.43 3.15 -9.88
C GLY A 28 -3.23 2.12 -9.11
N ASP A 29 -3.10 0.84 -9.44
CA ASP A 29 -3.66 -0.30 -8.69
C ASP A 29 -2.64 -1.45 -8.48
N PHE A 30 -1.42 -1.11 -8.04
CA PHE A 30 -0.34 -2.08 -7.91
C PHE A 30 -0.49 -2.95 -6.66
N HIS A 31 -0.55 -4.27 -6.83
CA HIS A 31 -0.66 -5.26 -5.75
C HIS A 31 -0.08 -6.62 -6.17
N LEU A 32 0.08 -7.56 -5.23
CA LEU A 32 0.63 -8.91 -5.50
C LEU A 32 -0.04 -9.64 -6.69
N GLY A 33 -1.36 -9.53 -6.82
CA GLY A 33 -2.11 -10.09 -7.96
C GLY A 33 -1.71 -9.54 -9.35
N GLN A 34 -1.04 -8.39 -9.43
CA GLN A 34 -0.56 -7.78 -10.68
C GLN A 34 0.91 -8.09 -10.98
N VAL A 35 1.54 -8.96 -10.18
CA VAL A 35 2.92 -9.39 -10.36
C VAL A 35 2.94 -10.87 -10.73
N LEU A 36 3.41 -11.17 -11.93
CA LEU A 36 3.56 -12.53 -12.43
C LEU A 36 5.03 -12.95 -12.40
N VAL A 37 5.29 -14.18 -11.98
CA VAL A 37 6.63 -14.79 -12.04
C VAL A 37 6.68 -15.73 -13.24
N THR A 38 7.58 -15.47 -14.18
CA THR A 38 7.80 -16.34 -15.34
C THR A 38 8.57 -17.61 -14.95
N LYS A 39 8.56 -18.63 -15.81
CA LYS A 39 9.30 -19.90 -15.55
C LYS A 39 10.81 -19.70 -15.37
N ASP A 40 11.37 -18.68 -16.01
CA ASP A 40 12.78 -18.28 -15.89
C ASP A 40 13.03 -17.25 -14.77
N GLY A 41 12.04 -17.01 -13.89
CA GLY A 41 12.19 -16.21 -12.67
C GLY A 41 12.12 -14.70 -12.87
N ARG A 42 11.71 -14.21 -14.06
CA ARG A 42 11.48 -12.78 -14.27
C ARG A 42 10.14 -12.36 -13.68
N LEU A 43 10.08 -11.12 -13.21
CA LEU A 43 8.85 -10.49 -12.76
C LEU A 43 8.24 -9.70 -13.91
N LEU A 44 6.94 -9.90 -14.15
CA LEU A 44 6.14 -9.08 -15.06
C LEU A 44 5.11 -8.33 -14.23
N VAL A 45 5.03 -7.02 -14.43
CA VAL A 45 3.94 -6.19 -13.93
C VAL A 45 2.90 -6.07 -15.04
N VAL A 46 1.64 -6.33 -14.74
CA VAL A 46 0.52 -6.35 -15.70
C VAL A 46 -0.61 -5.44 -15.23
N ASP A 47 -1.58 -5.14 -16.10
CA ASP A 47 -2.82 -4.41 -15.75
C ASP A 47 -2.66 -2.93 -15.35
N PHE A 48 -2.07 -2.13 -16.23
CA PHE A 48 -1.86 -0.69 -16.05
C PHE A 48 -3.12 0.18 -16.27
N GLU A 49 -4.32 -0.36 -16.07
CA GLU A 49 -5.57 0.40 -16.23
C GLU A 49 -5.83 1.37 -15.06
N GLY A 50 -5.19 1.12 -13.90
CA GLY A 50 -5.42 1.83 -12.65
C GLY A 50 -6.72 1.41 -11.96
N GLU A 51 -7.06 2.07 -10.85
CA GLU A 51 -8.23 1.71 -10.02
C GLU A 51 -9.56 1.82 -10.81
N PRO A 52 -10.30 0.72 -11.06
CA PRO A 52 -11.43 0.73 -12.00
C PRO A 52 -12.55 1.71 -11.66
N GLN A 53 -12.78 1.96 -10.36
CA GLN A 53 -13.83 2.87 -9.88
C GLN A 53 -13.44 4.35 -9.97
N ARG A 54 -12.17 4.67 -10.22
CA ARG A 54 -11.74 6.05 -10.42
C ARG A 54 -12.10 6.53 -11.82
N PRO A 55 -12.51 7.80 -12.01
CA PRO A 55 -12.69 8.39 -13.33
C PRO A 55 -11.42 8.31 -14.18
N ALA A 56 -11.57 8.23 -15.52
CA ALA A 56 -10.44 8.09 -16.44
C ALA A 56 -9.36 9.18 -16.26
N PHE A 57 -9.76 10.44 -16.05
CA PHE A 57 -8.81 11.54 -15.84
C PHE A 57 -7.95 11.36 -14.57
N GLU A 58 -8.47 10.69 -13.54
CA GLU A 58 -7.68 10.35 -12.35
C GLU A 58 -6.72 9.20 -12.65
N ARG A 59 -7.16 8.17 -13.38
CA ARG A 59 -6.28 7.04 -13.76
C ARG A 59 -5.13 7.48 -14.68
N GLU A 60 -5.31 8.56 -15.43
CA GLU A 60 -4.28 9.15 -16.27
C GLU A 60 -3.40 10.20 -15.59
N ALA A 61 -3.75 10.63 -14.37
CA ALA A 61 -3.00 11.65 -13.65
C ALA A 61 -1.64 11.12 -13.17
N LYS A 62 -0.73 12.06 -12.88
CA LYS A 62 0.55 11.74 -12.24
C LYS A 62 0.40 11.77 -10.72
N TYR A 63 1.01 10.81 -10.06
CA TYR A 63 1.01 10.68 -8.59
C TYR A 63 2.43 10.46 -8.07
N SER A 64 2.59 10.48 -6.75
CA SER A 64 3.82 9.98 -6.14
C SER A 64 3.96 8.48 -6.47
N PRO A 65 5.14 8.01 -6.89
CA PRO A 65 5.42 6.58 -7.04
C PRO A 65 5.14 5.77 -5.76
N LEU A 66 5.21 6.43 -4.59
CA LEU A 66 4.91 5.81 -3.30
C LEU A 66 3.45 5.35 -3.18
N LYS A 67 2.54 5.81 -4.06
CA LYS A 67 1.18 5.26 -4.15
C LYS A 67 1.19 3.77 -4.51
N ASP A 68 2.01 3.37 -5.49
CA ASP A 68 2.12 1.96 -5.89
C ASP A 68 2.83 1.15 -4.80
N VAL A 69 3.84 1.73 -4.14
CA VAL A 69 4.52 1.09 -2.99
C VAL A 69 3.53 0.79 -1.87
N ALA A 70 2.69 1.77 -1.50
CA ALA A 70 1.63 1.58 -0.51
C ALA A 70 0.62 0.50 -0.92
N GLY A 71 0.22 0.44 -2.20
CA GLY A 71 -0.66 -0.62 -2.72
C GLY A 71 -0.05 -2.02 -2.55
N MET A 72 1.24 -2.19 -2.88
CA MET A 72 1.94 -3.46 -2.71
C MET A 72 2.03 -3.86 -1.24
N LEU A 73 2.42 -2.93 -0.36
CA LEU A 73 2.52 -3.16 1.09
C LEU A 73 1.19 -3.62 1.69
N ARG A 74 0.09 -2.93 1.35
CA ARG A 74 -1.26 -3.35 1.75
C ARG A 74 -1.64 -4.72 1.23
N SER A 75 -1.25 -5.07 0.01
CA SER A 75 -1.56 -6.38 -0.54
C SER A 75 -0.87 -7.52 0.22
N MET A 76 0.30 -7.26 0.82
CA MET A 76 0.96 -8.21 1.73
C MET A 76 0.14 -8.38 3.02
N SER A 77 -0.27 -7.27 3.65
CA SER A 77 -1.11 -7.27 4.85
C SER A 77 -2.48 -7.92 4.61
N TYR A 78 -3.05 -7.72 3.43
CA TYR A 78 -4.28 -8.38 3.02
C TYR A 78 -4.08 -9.89 2.87
N ALA A 79 -3.00 -10.31 2.20
CA ALA A 79 -2.71 -11.73 2.00
C ALA A 79 -2.49 -12.46 3.34
N THR A 80 -1.75 -11.87 4.28
CA THR A 80 -1.57 -12.43 5.63
C THR A 80 -2.87 -12.43 6.40
N GLY A 81 -3.67 -11.36 6.35
CA GLY A 81 -4.97 -11.30 6.99
C GLY A 81 -5.94 -12.38 6.49
N VAL A 82 -5.98 -12.64 5.19
CA VAL A 82 -6.80 -13.74 4.61
C VAL A 82 -6.34 -15.09 5.17
N VAL A 83 -5.05 -15.37 5.19
CA VAL A 83 -4.53 -16.65 5.73
C VAL A 83 -4.80 -16.76 7.23
N ALA A 84 -4.60 -15.67 7.97
CA ALA A 84 -4.88 -15.59 9.40
C ALA A 84 -6.36 -15.77 9.75
N SER A 85 -7.28 -15.42 8.84
CA SER A 85 -8.72 -15.62 9.01
C SER A 85 -9.19 -17.08 8.88
N SER A 86 -8.32 -17.97 8.39
CA SER A 86 -8.64 -19.40 8.28
C SER A 86 -8.69 -20.07 9.66
N HIS A 87 -9.65 -20.98 9.87
CA HIS A 87 -9.87 -21.66 11.15
C HIS A 87 -8.63 -22.39 11.69
N ASP A 88 -7.83 -23.00 10.82
CA ASP A 88 -6.62 -23.75 11.20
C ASP A 88 -5.53 -22.82 11.77
N VAL A 89 -5.42 -21.60 11.25
CA VAL A 89 -4.43 -20.62 11.67
C VAL A 89 -4.89 -19.82 12.89
N GLN A 90 -6.18 -19.49 12.99
CA GLN A 90 -6.70 -18.74 14.15
C GLN A 90 -6.46 -19.48 15.48
N ALA A 91 -6.58 -20.81 15.46
CA ALA A 91 -6.40 -21.63 16.65
C ALA A 91 -4.92 -21.84 17.05
N ASP A 92 -3.96 -21.54 16.16
CA ASP A 92 -2.55 -21.80 16.36
C ASP A 92 -1.72 -20.51 16.50
N ALA A 93 -1.24 -20.26 17.72
CA ALA A 93 -0.41 -19.09 18.02
C ALA A 93 0.93 -19.10 17.27
N VAL A 94 1.47 -20.29 16.95
CA VAL A 94 2.74 -20.41 16.21
C VAL A 94 2.56 -19.95 14.77
N SER A 95 1.51 -20.41 14.10
CA SER A 95 1.18 -19.98 12.73
C SER A 95 0.91 -18.48 12.64
N ARG A 96 0.24 -17.87 13.63
CA ARG A 96 0.03 -16.42 13.67
C ARG A 96 1.34 -15.63 13.81
N ALA A 97 2.19 -16.00 14.76
CA ALA A 97 3.49 -15.35 14.93
C ALA A 97 4.37 -15.48 13.67
N TRP A 98 4.32 -16.65 13.02
CA TRP A 98 5.04 -16.86 11.76
C TRP A 98 4.52 -15.95 10.63
N LEU A 99 3.21 -15.74 10.52
CA LEU A 99 2.63 -14.82 9.52
C LEU A 99 3.03 -13.37 9.77
N GLU A 100 3.00 -12.93 11.03
CA GLU A 100 3.45 -11.59 11.43
C GLU A 100 4.94 -11.38 11.09
N ASP A 101 5.78 -12.39 11.38
CA ASP A 101 7.19 -12.38 11.05
C ASP A 101 7.42 -12.33 9.52
N TRP A 102 6.66 -13.14 8.78
CA TRP A 102 6.74 -13.17 7.32
C TRP A 102 6.37 -11.81 6.71
N GLU A 103 5.27 -11.21 7.16
CA GLU A 103 4.82 -9.91 6.64
C GLU A 103 5.85 -8.83 6.92
N ARG A 104 6.35 -8.76 8.16
CA ARG A 104 7.38 -7.81 8.56
C ARG A 104 8.62 -7.94 7.68
N ASP A 105 9.11 -9.16 7.49
CA ASP A 105 10.32 -9.43 6.71
C ASP A 105 10.10 -9.11 5.21
N ALA A 106 8.94 -9.46 4.65
CA ALA A 106 8.59 -9.16 3.26
C ALA A 106 8.52 -7.65 3.01
N ARG A 107 7.83 -6.91 3.88
CA ARG A 107 7.71 -5.44 3.80
C ARG A 107 9.08 -4.77 3.93
N GLN A 108 9.91 -5.19 4.88
CA GLN A 108 11.26 -4.66 5.05
C GLN A 108 12.14 -4.88 3.82
N ARG A 109 12.16 -6.09 3.27
CA ARG A 109 12.95 -6.43 2.07
C ARG A 109 12.47 -5.65 0.85
N PHE A 110 11.16 -5.53 0.66
CA PHE A 110 10.57 -4.76 -0.44
C PHE A 110 10.96 -3.28 -0.35
N LEU A 111 10.79 -2.65 0.82
CA LEU A 111 11.15 -1.25 1.04
C LEU A 111 12.64 -0.98 0.89
N ALA A 112 13.49 -1.85 1.43
CA ALA A 112 14.94 -1.73 1.28
C ALA A 112 15.37 -1.81 -0.19
N ALA A 113 14.81 -2.76 -0.95
CA ALA A 113 15.06 -2.89 -2.38
C ALA A 113 14.54 -1.68 -3.17
N TYR A 114 13.35 -1.19 -2.85
CA TYR A 114 12.78 0.00 -3.47
C TYR A 114 13.64 1.25 -3.21
N ARG A 115 14.03 1.50 -1.94
CA ARG A 115 14.95 2.60 -1.58
C ARG A 115 16.28 2.50 -2.32
N THR A 116 16.85 1.30 -2.40
CA THR A 116 18.10 1.07 -3.15
C THR A 116 17.93 1.40 -4.64
N ALA A 117 16.81 0.99 -5.25
CA ALA A 117 16.55 1.25 -6.67
C ALA A 117 16.38 2.75 -6.97
N ILE A 118 15.66 3.49 -6.11
CA ILE A 118 15.41 4.92 -6.33
C ILE A 118 16.60 5.80 -5.94
N ALA A 119 17.52 5.34 -5.09
CA ALA A 119 18.72 6.09 -4.72
C ALA A 119 19.65 6.36 -5.92
N ALA A 120 19.55 5.56 -6.98
CA ALA A 120 20.27 5.79 -8.24
C ALA A 120 19.60 6.83 -9.15
N SER A 121 18.37 7.27 -8.84
CA SER A 121 17.63 8.26 -9.62
C SER A 121 18.10 9.68 -9.28
N PRO A 122 18.42 10.53 -10.28
CA PRO A 122 18.71 11.94 -10.03
C PRO A 122 17.45 12.77 -9.72
N ILE A 123 16.27 12.16 -9.81
CA ILE A 123 14.98 12.83 -9.62
C ILE A 123 14.45 12.47 -8.22
N PRO A 124 14.20 13.46 -7.34
CA PRO A 124 13.64 13.22 -6.02
C PRO A 124 12.17 12.82 -6.15
N ILE A 125 11.88 11.54 -5.87
CA ILE A 125 10.54 10.94 -5.95
C ILE A 125 10.03 10.41 -4.60
N ALA A 126 10.86 10.48 -3.56
CA ALA A 126 10.56 10.06 -2.20
C ALA A 126 11.35 10.92 -1.20
N PRO A 127 10.88 11.10 0.05
CA PRO A 127 11.67 11.74 1.09
C PRO A 127 12.96 10.96 1.36
N GLU A 128 14.08 11.68 1.55
CA GLU A 128 15.37 11.06 1.87
C GLU A 128 15.38 10.50 3.30
N GLU A 129 14.87 11.30 4.24
CA GLU A 129 14.79 10.97 5.66
C GLU A 129 13.80 9.81 5.87
N GLU A 130 14.21 8.83 6.68
CA GLU A 130 13.48 7.57 6.85
C GLU A 130 12.13 7.78 7.54
N SER A 131 12.07 8.61 8.58
CA SER A 131 10.82 8.85 9.30
C SER A 131 9.77 9.53 8.41
N ALA A 132 10.16 10.49 7.58
CA ALA A 132 9.31 11.15 6.61
C ALA A 132 8.85 10.19 5.50
N PHE A 133 9.74 9.34 5.01
CA PHE A 133 9.40 8.31 4.03
C PHE A 133 8.35 7.32 4.57
N LEU A 134 8.57 6.82 5.79
CA LEU A 134 7.62 5.91 6.45
C LEU A 134 6.30 6.61 6.78
N GLU A 135 6.32 7.91 7.09
CA GLU A 135 5.11 8.69 7.34
C GLU A 135 4.26 8.89 6.08
N VAL A 136 4.90 9.20 4.96
CA VAL A 136 4.22 9.24 3.65
C VAL A 136 3.60 7.88 3.34
N LEU A 137 4.33 6.78 3.53
CA LEU A 137 3.80 5.44 3.27
C LEU A 137 2.61 5.12 4.16
N ARG A 138 2.68 5.36 5.48
CA ARG A 138 1.53 5.19 6.39
C ARG A 138 0.31 5.98 5.92
N THR A 139 0.53 7.22 5.46
CA THR A 139 -0.55 8.09 4.96
C THR A 139 -1.20 7.52 3.70
N LEU A 140 -0.39 7.04 2.75
CA LEU A 140 -0.88 6.47 1.49
C LEU A 140 -1.51 5.08 1.69
N GLU A 141 -0.97 4.23 2.57
CA GLU A 141 -1.58 2.96 2.97
C GLU A 141 -2.94 3.23 3.63
N THR A 142 -3.03 4.25 4.49
CA THR A 142 -4.28 4.66 5.10
C THR A 142 -5.30 5.08 4.03
N ASP A 143 -4.93 5.96 3.10
CA ASP A 143 -5.82 6.42 2.01
C ASP A 143 -6.35 5.25 1.16
N LYS A 144 -5.46 4.31 0.79
CA LYS A 144 -5.85 3.11 0.05
C LYS A 144 -6.76 2.19 0.88
N ALA A 145 -6.55 2.08 2.18
CA ALA A 145 -7.43 1.33 3.07
C ALA A 145 -8.86 1.86 3.07
N PHE A 146 -9.04 3.18 3.15
CA PHE A 146 -10.37 3.79 3.08
C PHE A 146 -11.05 3.59 1.72
N TYR A 147 -10.28 3.59 0.63
CA TYR A 147 -10.79 3.22 -0.68
C TYR A 147 -11.26 1.75 -0.71
N GLU A 148 -10.46 0.82 -0.19
CA GLU A 148 -10.80 -0.61 -0.12
C GLU A 148 -12.02 -0.88 0.76
N VAL A 149 -12.13 -0.27 1.95
CA VAL A 149 -13.34 -0.41 2.80
C VAL A 149 -14.59 0.00 2.04
N ARG A 150 -14.54 1.14 1.33
CA ARG A 150 -15.68 1.60 0.52
C ARG A 150 -16.02 0.63 -0.60
N TYR A 151 -15.00 0.06 -1.24
CA TYR A 151 -15.17 -0.95 -2.28
C TYR A 151 -15.82 -2.22 -1.73
N GLU A 152 -15.28 -2.79 -0.64
CA GLU A 152 -15.78 -4.02 -0.04
C GLU A 152 -17.20 -3.86 0.50
N LEU A 153 -17.51 -2.74 1.16
CA LEU A 153 -18.89 -2.43 1.58
C LEU A 153 -19.89 -2.39 0.42
N SER A 154 -19.43 -2.01 -0.78
CA SER A 154 -20.29 -1.96 -1.98
C SER A 154 -20.39 -3.28 -2.73
N SER A 155 -19.45 -4.21 -2.53
CA SER A 155 -19.29 -5.42 -3.36
C SER A 155 -19.37 -6.72 -2.57
N ARG A 156 -18.76 -6.79 -1.38
CA ARG A 156 -18.69 -7.96 -0.48
C ARG A 156 -18.66 -7.51 1.00
N PRO A 157 -19.81 -7.13 1.58
CA PRO A 157 -19.86 -6.53 2.92
C PRO A 157 -19.19 -7.35 4.03
N ASP A 158 -19.22 -8.68 3.92
CA ASP A 158 -18.62 -9.62 4.90
C ASP A 158 -17.08 -9.53 4.97
N TRP A 159 -16.43 -8.86 4.02
CA TRP A 159 -14.97 -8.73 3.93
C TRP A 159 -14.47 -7.34 4.37
N ALA A 160 -15.39 -6.41 4.69
CA ALA A 160 -15.03 -5.03 5.03
C ALA A 160 -14.24 -4.86 6.33
N TRP A 161 -14.20 -5.89 7.19
CA TRP A 161 -13.39 -5.88 8.42
C TRP A 161 -11.89 -6.04 8.14
N LEU A 162 -11.52 -6.72 7.05
CA LEU A 162 -10.11 -7.03 6.75
C LEU A 162 -9.28 -5.77 6.42
N PRO A 163 -9.79 -4.81 5.62
CA PRO A 163 -9.10 -3.54 5.45
C PRO A 163 -9.09 -2.66 6.70
N LEU A 164 -10.00 -2.86 7.67
CA LEU A 164 -10.06 -2.09 8.91
C LEU A 164 -9.02 -2.55 9.94
N ASP A 165 -8.84 -3.87 10.10
CA ASP A 165 -7.83 -4.43 10.99
C ASP A 165 -6.39 -4.08 10.55
N SER A 166 -6.17 -3.85 9.26
CA SER A 166 -4.86 -3.43 8.72
C SER A 166 -4.53 -1.95 8.90
N ILE A 167 -5.45 -1.14 9.46
CA ILE A 167 -5.23 0.29 9.80
C ILE A 167 -4.89 0.46 11.29
N GLY A 168 -5.08 -0.58 12.12
CA GLY A 168 -4.96 -0.56 13.59
C GLY A 168 -3.54 -0.77 14.11
#